data_AF-K4LII2-F1
#
_entry.id   AF-K4LII2-F1
#
_cell.length_a   1.000
_cell.length_b   1.000
_cell.length_c   1.000
_cell.angle_alpha   90.00
_cell.angle_beta   90.00
_cell.angle_gamma   90.00
#
_symmetry.space_group_name_H-M   'P 1'
#
loop_
_entity.id
_entity.type
_entity.pdbx_description
1 polymer ?
#
loop_
_entity_poly.entity_id
_entity_poly.type
_entity_poly.pdbx_seq_one_letter_code
_entity_poly.pdbx_strand_id
1 'polypeptide(L)'
;MRQKLGTSINARLLYRAKLLAFQEQKHLNEIIEEALEQYLSENRIKTKGCSSPAVKSTKGCIPANADLVKKVLEEEAFFEV
;
A
#
# COMPACT_ATOMS: atom_id res chain seq x y z
N MET A 1 -18.03 7.99 21.18
CA MET A 1 -18.37 9.42 21.40
C MET A 1 -17.98 10.21 20.14
N ARG A 2 -18.82 11.12 19.65
CA ARG A 2 -18.51 11.92 18.46
C ARG A 2 -17.91 13.28 18.86
N GLN A 3 -16.87 13.71 18.16
CA GLN A 3 -16.25 15.03 18.33
C GLN A 3 -16.60 15.92 17.14
N LYS A 4 -16.88 17.20 17.39
CA LYS A 4 -17.15 18.17 16.33
C LYS A 4 -15.84 18.71 15.77
N LEU A 5 -15.73 18.78 14.45
CA LEU A 5 -14.59 19.34 13.74
C LEU A 5 -15.05 20.54 12.90
N GLY A 6 -14.55 21.73 13.21
CA GLY A 6 -14.74 22.92 12.38
C GLY A 6 -13.60 23.03 11.36
N THR A 7 -13.88 22.75 10.09
CA THR A 7 -12.87 22.81 9.01
C THR A 7 -13.41 23.51 7.76
N SER A 8 -12.52 24.18 7.05
CA SER A 8 -12.80 24.72 5.72
C SER A 8 -12.63 23.63 4.66
N ILE A 9 -13.66 23.42 3.84
CA ILE A 9 -13.65 22.47 2.72
C ILE A 9 -13.91 23.22 1.41
N ASN A 10 -13.30 22.76 0.32
CA ASN A 10 -13.56 23.28 -1.01
C ASN A 10 -15.07 23.17 -1.37
N ALA A 11 -15.68 24.28 -1.78
CA ALA A 11 -17.12 24.35 -2.06
C ALA A 11 -17.60 23.35 -3.13
N ARG A 12 -16.80 23.12 -4.18
CA ARG A 12 -17.14 22.16 -5.25
C ARG A 12 -17.10 20.72 -4.73
N LEU A 13 -16.13 20.41 -3.88
CA LEU A 13 -16.02 19.08 -3.27
C LEU A 13 -17.19 18.82 -2.31
N LEU A 14 -17.53 19.81 -1.46
CA LEU A 14 -18.67 19.73 -0.56
C LEU A 14 -19.99 19.52 -1.33
N TYR A 15 -20.17 20.22 -2.44
CA TYR A 15 -21.35 20.04 -3.29
C TYR A 15 -21.47 18.61 -3.82
N ARG A 16 -20.38 18.05 -4.35
CA ARG A 16 -20.35 16.67 -4.85
C ARG A 16 -20.64 15.65 -3.74
N ALA A 17 -20.04 15.85 -2.56
CA ALA A 17 -20.29 14.98 -1.41
C ALA A 17 -21.76 15.03 -0.96
N LYS A 18 -22.39 16.23 -0.96
CA LYS A 18 -23.83 16.38 -0.66
C LYS A 18 -24.71 15.68 -1.69
N LEU A 19 -24.37 15.78 -2.98
CA LEU A 19 -25.11 15.11 -4.04
C LEU A 19 -25.05 13.59 -3.87
N LEU A 20 -23.87 13.05 -3.58
CA LEU A 20 -23.68 11.63 -3.33
C LEU A 20 -24.44 11.16 -2.08
N ALA A 21 -24.38 11.92 -0.98
CA ALA A 21 -25.15 11.63 0.23
C ALA A 21 -26.67 11.56 -0.06
N PHE A 22 -27.18 12.47 -0.90
CA PHE A 22 -28.59 12.45 -1.31
C PHE A 22 -28.93 11.21 -2.16
N GLN A 23 -28.06 10.83 -3.09
CA GLN A 23 -28.25 9.65 -3.94
C GLN A 23 -28.22 8.34 -3.14
N GLU A 24 -27.33 8.24 -2.15
CA GLU A 24 -27.19 7.05 -1.30
C GLU A 24 -28.15 7.05 -0.09
N GLN A 25 -28.98 8.09 0.08
CA GLN A 25 -29.85 8.29 1.25
C GLN A 25 -29.08 8.24 2.59
N LYS A 26 -27.82 8.69 2.58
CA LYS A 26 -26.94 8.73 3.75
C LYS A 26 -26.79 10.14 4.29
N HIS A 27 -26.35 10.26 5.53
CA HIS A 27 -25.95 11.56 6.07
C HIS A 27 -24.58 11.98 5.51
N LEU A 28 -24.40 13.27 5.23
CA LEU A 28 -23.11 13.80 4.75
C LEU A 28 -21.93 13.44 5.67
N ASN A 29 -22.17 13.38 6.99
CA ASN A 29 -21.13 12.98 7.95
C ASN A 29 -20.69 11.53 7.73
N GLU A 30 -21.58 10.63 7.36
CA GLU A 30 -21.24 9.22 7.10
C GLU A 30 -20.34 9.11 5.87
N ILE A 31 -20.67 9.84 4.80
CA ILE A 31 -19.82 9.92 3.60
C ILE A 31 -18.41 10.43 3.94
N ILE A 32 -18.32 11.46 4.80
CA ILE A 32 -17.03 12.03 5.23
C ILE A 32 -16.26 11.04 6.11
N GLU A 33 -16.93 10.38 7.05
CA GLU A 33 -16.33 9.38 7.95
C GLU A 33 -15.83 8.16 7.16
N GLU A 34 -16.63 7.61 6.25
CA GLU A 34 -16.26 6.50 5.36
C GLU A 34 -15.03 6.85 4.51
N ALA A 35 -15.03 8.02 3.87
CA ALA A 35 -13.91 8.46 3.04
C ALA A 35 -12.63 8.67 3.87
N LEU A 36 -12.73 9.19 5.09
CA LEU A 36 -11.60 9.35 6.00
C LEU A 36 -11.06 8.00 6.46
N GLU A 37 -11.94 7.05 6.80
CA GLU A 37 -11.54 5.70 7.18
C GLU A 37 -10.82 4.98 6.03
N GLN A 38 -11.35 5.08 4.81
CA GLN A 38 -10.71 4.55 3.62
C GLN A 38 -9.33 5.18 3.39
N TYR A 39 -9.22 6.51 3.43
CA TYR A 39 -7.94 7.19 3.28
C TYR A 39 -6.90 6.78 4.34
N LEU A 40 -7.33 6.66 5.60
CA LEU A 40 -6.45 6.25 6.70
C LEU A 40 -6.04 4.78 6.60
N SER A 41 -6.94 3.89 6.17
CA SER A 41 -6.62 2.47 5.97
C SER A 41 -5.62 2.27 4.84
N GLU A 42 -5.82 2.92 3.69
CA GLU A 42 -4.88 2.91 2.56
C GLU A 42 -3.51 3.47 2.94
N ASN A 43 -3.46 4.53 3.76
CA ASN A 43 -2.20 5.11 4.22
C ASN A 43 -1.53 4.33 5.35
N ARG A 44 -2.29 3.62 6.19
CA ARG A 44 -1.71 2.65 7.15
C ARG A 44 -1.07 1.48 6.44
N ILE A 45 -1.65 1.02 5.34
CA ILE A 45 -1.04 0.00 4.47
C ILE A 45 0.29 0.52 3.90
N LYS A 46 0.35 1.80 3.49
CA LYS A 46 1.59 2.44 2.99
C LYS A 46 2.65 2.70 4.06
N THR A 47 2.27 2.95 5.32
CA THR A 47 3.22 3.31 6.40
C THR A 47 3.69 2.12 7.22
N LYS A 48 2.91 1.03 7.32
CA LYS A 48 3.37 -0.24 7.93
C LYS A 48 4.19 -1.11 6.97
N GLY A 49 4.16 -0.80 5.68
CA GLY A 49 4.91 -1.49 4.65
C GLY A 49 5.73 -0.50 3.85
N CYS A 50 6.98 -0.33 4.26
CA CYS A 50 8.05 0.09 3.35
C CYS A 50 7.84 -0.56 1.97
N SER A 51 7.80 0.28 0.93
CA SER A 51 7.80 0.02 -0.52
C SER A 51 6.50 -0.45 -1.21
N SER A 52 6.23 0.23 -2.33
CA SER A 52 5.42 -0.18 -3.47
C SER A 52 5.24 -1.70 -3.65
N PRO A 53 4.01 -2.20 -3.87
CA PRO A 53 3.73 -3.64 -3.98
C PRO A 53 4.32 -4.29 -5.25
N ALA A 54 4.61 -3.51 -6.30
CA ALA A 54 5.04 -4.06 -7.58
C ALA A 54 6.56 -4.38 -7.68
N VAL A 55 7.42 -3.84 -6.79
CA VAL A 55 8.88 -3.85 -7.01
C VAL A 55 9.65 -4.81 -6.09
N LYS A 56 9.07 -5.26 -4.96
CA LYS A 56 9.79 -6.15 -4.02
C LYS A 56 9.77 -7.64 -4.37
N SER A 57 8.81 -8.11 -5.17
CA SER A 57 8.67 -9.55 -5.47
C SER A 57 9.83 -10.14 -6.29
N THR A 58 10.65 -9.29 -6.92
CA THR A 58 11.79 -9.74 -7.74
C THR A 58 13.16 -9.37 -7.17
N LYS A 59 13.29 -9.18 -5.85
CA LYS A 59 14.60 -9.39 -5.20
C LYS A 59 14.74 -10.89 -4.91
N GLY A 60 15.00 -11.65 -5.96
CA GLY A 60 15.24 -13.08 -5.91
C GLY A 60 16.48 -13.40 -5.08
N CYS A 61 16.30 -13.48 -3.77
CA CYS A 61 17.25 -14.14 -2.90
C CYS A 61 16.83 -15.61 -2.85
N ILE A 62 17.53 -16.44 -3.60
CA ILE A 62 17.40 -17.90 -3.45
C ILE A 62 18.18 -18.24 -2.18
N PRO A 63 17.53 -18.75 -1.12
CA PRO A 63 18.24 -19.22 0.06
C PRO A 63 19.05 -20.45 -0.35
N ALA A 64 20.32 -20.23 -0.67
CA ALA A 64 21.27 -21.29 -1.00
C ALA A 64 22.38 -21.30 0.05
N ASN A 65 22.76 -22.49 0.50
CA ASN A 65 23.90 -22.66 1.38
C ASN A 65 25.18 -22.27 0.62
N ALA A 66 26.06 -21.49 1.25
CA ALA A 66 27.32 -21.02 0.64
C ALA A 66 28.17 -22.18 0.11
N ASP A 67 28.19 -23.32 0.80
CA ASP A 67 28.91 -24.52 0.36
C ASP A 67 28.34 -25.09 -0.95
N LEU A 68 27.01 -25.03 -1.11
CA LEU A 68 26.32 -25.49 -2.30
C LEU A 68 26.55 -24.55 -3.49
N VAL A 69 26.53 -23.23 -3.26
CA VAL A 69 26.85 -22.23 -4.29
C VAL A 69 28.29 -22.40 -4.76
N LYS A 70 29.22 -22.60 -3.82
CA LYS A 70 30.64 -22.77 -4.14
C LYS A 70 30.89 -24.02 -4.98
N LYS A 71 30.27 -25.15 -4.63
CA LYS A 71 30.37 -26.41 -5.39
C LYS A 71 29.81 -26.31 -6.82
N VAL A 72 28.80 -25.47 -7.04
CA VAL A 72 28.22 -25.24 -8.37
C VAL A 72 29.10 -24.31 -9.22
N LEU A 73 29.80 -23.38 -8.58
CA LEU A 73 30.69 -22.41 -9.24
C LEU A 73 32.13 -22.90 -9.40
N GLU A 74 32.50 -24.01 -8.76
CA GLU A 74 33.78 -24.67 -8.96
C GLU A 74 33.80 -25.28 -10.37
N GLU A 75 34.56 -24.67 -11.27
CA GLU A 75 34.80 -25.20 -12.61
C GLU A 75 35.68 -26.46 -12.52
N GLU A 76 35.33 -27.50 -13.30
CA GLU A 76 36.20 -28.66 -13.47
C GLU A 76 37.51 -28.21 -14.17
N ALA A 77 38.65 -28.66 -13.65
CA ALA A 77 39.96 -28.32 -14.22
C ALA A 77 40.02 -28.79 -15.67
N PHE A 78 39.93 -27.85 -16.62
CA PHE A 78 39.71 -28.19 -18.02
C PHE A 78 40.99 -28.55 -18.80
N PHE A 79 42.18 -28.58 -18.20
CA PHE A 79 43.38 -29.03 -18.90
C PHE A 79 44.41 -29.68 -17.95
N GLU A 80 44.55 -31.00 -18.04
CA GLU A 80 45.86 -31.66 -17.92
C GLU A 80 46.37 -31.90 -19.34
N VAL A 81 47.43 -31.17 -19.72
CA VAL A 81 48.31 -31.49 -20.86
C VAL A 81 49.44 -32.35 -20.35
#